data_AF-A0A839V4Q3-F1
#
_entry.id   AF-A0A839V4Q3-F1
#
_cell.length_a   1.000
_cell.length_b   1.000
_cell.length_c   1.000
_cell.angle_alpha   90.00
_cell.angle_beta   90.00
_cell.angle_gamma   90.00
#
_symmetry.space_group_name_H-M   'P 1'
#
loop_
_entity.id
_entity.type
_entity.pdbx_description
1 polymer ?
#
loop_
_entity_poly.entity_id
_entity_poly.type
_entity_poly.pdbx_seq_one_letter_code
_entity_poly.pdbx_strand_id
1 'polypeptide(L)'
;MKGYMFEGTAQEVIEAMTALQAASGGEATSDAVAAVAPTVAEEGEEKEFVSTEVARRVLNRRPLSREQLGVLKMLHAAFPQWVPAGKLQTAISYTPAQFAGLMGAFGRRFSHTEGYVANTWLFDAEWDYDVGAYNYRLPETVKAAMDAEKLA
;
A
#
# COMPACT_ATOMS: atom_id res chain seq x y z
N MET A 1 -40.90 -3.09 -2.56
CA MET A 1 -39.67 -2.29 -2.73
C MET A 1 -39.24 -2.41 -4.18
N LYS A 2 -39.27 -1.30 -4.93
CA LYS A 2 -38.86 -1.29 -6.35
C LYS A 2 -37.34 -1.12 -6.39
N GLY A 3 -36.63 -2.13 -6.88
CA GLY A 3 -35.20 -2.04 -7.18
C GLY A 3 -35.01 -1.18 -8.42
N TYR A 4 -34.21 -0.14 -8.31
CA TYR A 4 -33.71 0.60 -9.46
C TYR A 4 -32.46 -0.12 -9.96
N MET A 5 -32.59 -0.79 -11.10
CA MET A 5 -31.48 -1.35 -11.86
C MET A 5 -30.93 -0.20 -12.71
N PHE A 6 -29.69 0.22 -12.46
CA PHE A 6 -28.98 1.17 -13.31
C PHE A 6 -28.10 0.36 -14.27
N GLU A 7 -28.58 0.17 -15.50
CA GLU A 7 -27.71 -0.14 -16.63
C GLU A 7 -27.20 1.18 -17.19
N GLY A 8 -26.06 1.64 -16.66
CA GLY A 8 -25.32 2.76 -17.22
C GLY A 8 -23.88 2.32 -17.47
N THR A 9 -23.36 2.60 -18.66
CA THR A 9 -21.96 2.30 -18.99
C THR A 9 -21.03 3.14 -18.12
N ALA A 10 -19.77 2.71 -17.94
CA ALA A 10 -18.80 3.39 -17.06
C ALA A 10 -18.66 4.90 -17.35
N GLN A 11 -18.94 5.35 -18.58
CA GLN A 11 -19.00 6.77 -18.94
C GLN A 11 -20.05 7.57 -18.15
N GLU A 12 -21.26 7.04 -17.92
CA GLU A 12 -22.34 7.79 -17.27
C GLU A 12 -22.08 7.99 -15.76
N VAL A 13 -21.35 7.07 -15.13
CA VAL A 13 -20.91 7.20 -13.74
C VAL A 13 -19.85 8.29 -13.60
N ILE A 14 -18.94 8.41 -14.57
CA ILE A 14 -17.89 9.43 -14.60
C ILE A 14 -18.50 10.83 -14.80
N GLU A 15 -19.48 10.98 -15.69
CA GLU A 15 -20.20 12.25 -15.87
C GLU A 15 -20.97 12.66 -14.61
N ALA A 16 -21.62 11.71 -13.93
CA ALA A 16 -22.33 11.98 -12.68
C ALA A 16 -21.38 12.41 -11.54
N MET A 17 -20.21 11.79 -11.41
CA MET A 17 -19.21 12.18 -10.41
C MET A 17 -18.59 13.55 -10.71
N THR A 18 -18.34 13.84 -11.99
CA THR A 18 -17.78 15.13 -12.43
C THR A 18 -18.76 16.28 -12.18
N ALA A 19 -20.06 16.06 -12.42
CA ALA A 19 -21.11 17.04 -12.14
C ALA A 19 -21.27 17.33 -10.64
N LEU A 20 -21.12 16.32 -9.78
CA LEU A 20 -21.23 16.49 -8.32
C LEU A 20 -20.04 17.28 -7.73
N GLN A 21 -18.85 17.10 -8.31
CA GLN A 21 -17.64 17.80 -7.89
C GLN A 21 -17.62 19.26 -8.36
N ALA A 22 -18.18 19.55 -9.54
CA ALA A 22 -18.33 20.92 -10.06
C ALA A 22 -19.38 21.74 -9.28
N ALA A 23 -20.40 21.11 -8.71
CA ALA A 23 -21.44 21.78 -7.93
C ALA A 23 -21.01 22.16 -6.49
N SER A 24 -19.83 21.72 -6.06
CA SER A 24 -19.33 21.87 -4.67
C SER A 24 -18.23 22.93 -4.53
N GLY A 25 -18.26 23.98 -5.35
CA GLY A 25 -17.30 25.09 -5.30
C GLY A 25 -17.72 26.19 -4.32
N GLY A 26 -17.07 26.26 -3.16
CA GLY A 26 -17.22 27.37 -2.20
C GLY A 26 -16.22 27.32 -1.03
N GLU A 27 -15.01 27.81 -1.28
CA GLU A 27 -13.97 28.38 -0.39
C GLU A 27 -13.79 27.85 1.05
N ALA A 28 -12.63 27.22 1.29
CA ALA A 28 -11.87 27.39 2.54
C ALA A 28 -10.38 27.19 2.29
N THR A 29 -9.60 28.23 2.58
CA THR A 29 -8.14 28.20 2.67
C THR A 29 -7.69 27.31 3.83
N SER A 30 -6.87 26.29 3.55
CA SER A 30 -5.97 25.73 4.57
C SER A 30 -4.88 24.91 3.90
N ASP A 31 -3.65 25.22 4.29
CA ASP A 31 -2.43 24.45 4.01
C ASP A 31 -2.65 22.98 4.39
N ALA A 32 -2.86 22.13 3.38
CA ALA A 32 -3.05 20.70 3.55
C ALA A 32 -2.04 19.97 2.69
N VAL A 33 -1.05 19.41 3.38
CA VAL A 33 -0.10 18.40 2.94
C VAL A 33 -0.78 17.51 1.88
N ALA A 34 -0.30 17.59 0.64
CA ALA A 34 -0.80 16.79 -0.46
C ALA A 34 -0.83 15.33 0.00
N ALA A 35 -2.03 14.81 0.25
CA ALA A 35 -2.27 13.40 0.41
C ALA A 35 -2.00 12.80 -0.96
N VAL A 36 -0.76 12.34 -1.16
CA VAL A 36 -0.39 11.53 -2.30
C VAL A 36 -1.30 10.31 -2.22
N ALA A 37 -2.31 10.27 -3.09
CA ALA A 37 -3.14 9.09 -3.26
C ALA A 37 -2.21 7.89 -3.49
N PRO A 38 -2.51 6.70 -2.95
CA PRO A 38 -1.75 5.51 -3.31
C PRO A 38 -1.91 5.32 -4.82
N THR A 39 -0.87 5.65 -5.58
CA THR A 39 -0.84 5.39 -7.02
C THR A 39 -0.94 3.89 -7.18
N VAL A 40 -2.08 3.42 -7.67
CA VAL A 40 -2.18 2.05 -8.17
C VAL A 40 -1.22 2.03 -9.36
N ALA A 41 -0.11 1.31 -9.25
CA ALA A 41 0.80 1.13 -10.36
C ALA A 41 -0.02 0.54 -11.52
N GLU A 42 -0.09 1.27 -12.63
CA GLU A 42 -0.73 0.77 -13.85
C GLU A 42 -0.01 -0.52 -14.28
N GLU A 43 -0.78 -1.54 -14.66
CA GLU A 43 -0.25 -2.80 -15.19
C GLU A 43 0.60 -2.51 -16.44
N GLY A 44 1.92 -2.42 -16.28
CA GLY A 44 2.84 -2.20 -17.39
C GLY A 44 4.10 -1.39 -17.07
N GLU A 45 4.13 -0.62 -15.98
CA GLU A 45 5.36 0.07 -15.55
C GLU A 45 6.27 -0.87 -14.75
N GLU A 46 7.56 -0.88 -15.12
CA GLU A 46 8.59 -1.63 -14.41
C GLU A 46 8.73 -1.04 -12.99
N LYS A 47 8.19 -1.75 -11.99
CA LYS A 47 8.23 -1.30 -10.59
C LYS A 47 9.68 -1.22 -10.12
N GLU A 48 10.14 -0.02 -9.82
CA GLU A 48 11.44 0.17 -9.17
C GLU A 48 11.30 -0.10 -7.66
N PHE A 49 12.19 -0.91 -7.11
CA PHE A 49 12.19 -1.19 -5.67
C PHE A 49 13.29 -0.41 -4.97
N VAL A 50 13.07 -0.13 -3.68
CA VAL A 50 14.06 0.62 -2.88
C VAL A 50 15.40 -0.10 -2.87
N SER A 51 16.50 0.64 -2.83
CA SER A 51 17.82 0.04 -2.61
C SER A 51 17.91 -0.61 -1.23
N THR A 52 18.75 -1.64 -1.09
CA THR A 52 18.96 -2.33 0.20
C THR A 52 19.36 -1.35 1.32
N GLU A 53 20.17 -0.33 1.02
CA GLU A 53 20.58 0.68 2.01
C GLU A 53 19.39 1.51 2.51
N VAL A 54 18.51 1.93 1.60
CA VAL A 54 17.29 2.66 1.97
C VAL A 54 16.35 1.75 2.74
N ALA A 55 16.16 0.49 2.33
CA ALA A 55 15.37 -0.49 3.08
C ALA A 55 15.89 -0.65 4.52
N ARG A 56 17.19 -0.78 4.72
CA ARG A 56 17.81 -0.86 6.07
C ARG A 56 17.48 0.38 6.90
N ARG A 57 17.60 1.58 6.32
CA ARG A 57 17.22 2.83 7.01
C ARG A 57 15.74 2.84 7.35
N VAL A 58 14.87 2.44 6.43
CA VAL A 58 13.42 2.39 6.65
C VAL A 58 13.09 1.47 7.82
N LEU A 59 13.71 0.29 7.88
CA LEU A 59 13.46 -0.71 8.93
C LEU A 59 13.99 -0.25 10.29
N ASN A 60 15.11 0.48 10.34
CA ASN A 60 15.76 0.90 11.58
C ASN A 60 15.48 2.32 12.06
N ARG A 61 14.86 3.19 11.24
CA ARG A 61 14.63 4.60 11.56
C ARG A 61 13.92 4.81 12.90
N ARG A 62 12.98 3.91 13.23
CA ARG A 62 12.27 3.84 14.51
C ARG A 62 11.97 2.37 14.83
N PRO A 63 11.76 2.00 16.11
CA PRO A 63 11.29 0.67 16.46
C PRO A 63 10.02 0.30 15.66
N LEU A 64 10.02 -0.89 15.05
CA LEU A 64 8.85 -1.43 14.37
C LEU A 64 7.81 -1.84 15.42
N SER A 65 6.53 -1.59 15.16
CA SER A 65 5.48 -2.19 15.99
C SER A 65 5.52 -3.71 15.87
N ARG A 66 4.94 -4.41 16.86
CA ARG A 66 4.86 -5.87 16.84
C ARG A 66 4.21 -6.38 15.55
N GLU A 67 3.20 -5.67 15.06
CA GLU A 67 2.41 -6.02 13.89
C GLU A 67 3.15 -5.70 12.59
N GLN A 68 3.87 -4.57 12.53
CA GLN A 68 4.79 -4.28 11.42
C GLN A 68 5.84 -5.38 11.27
N LEU A 69 6.48 -5.77 12.38
CA LEU A 69 7.46 -6.84 12.37
C LEU A 69 6.82 -8.20 12.04
N GLY A 70 5.59 -8.47 12.51
CA GLY A 70 4.84 -9.68 12.19
C GLY A 70 4.58 -9.83 10.69
N VAL A 71 4.13 -8.78 10.02
CA VAL A 71 3.94 -8.76 8.56
C VAL A 71 5.26 -9.02 7.84
N LEU A 72 6.31 -8.29 8.21
CA LEU A 72 7.63 -8.44 7.59
C LEU A 72 8.17 -9.87 7.73
N LYS A 73 8.12 -10.45 8.93
CA LYS A 73 8.56 -11.84 9.19
C LYS A 73 7.77 -12.85 8.37
N MET A 74 6.47 -12.67 8.25
CA MET A 74 5.63 -13.57 7.47
C MET A 74 5.95 -13.51 5.97
N LEU A 75 6.13 -12.29 5.43
CA LEU A 75 6.53 -12.14 4.03
C LEU A 75 7.95 -12.64 3.77
N HIS A 76 8.86 -12.49 4.73
CA HIS A 76 10.22 -13.04 4.66
C HIS A 76 10.22 -14.57 4.64
N ALA A 77 9.48 -15.21 5.55
CA ALA A 77 9.34 -16.66 5.59
C ALA A 77 8.67 -17.23 4.33
N ALA A 78 7.79 -16.45 3.68
CA ALA A 78 7.12 -16.84 2.45
C ALA A 78 7.94 -16.53 1.18
N PHE A 79 9.06 -15.79 1.27
CA PHE A 79 9.82 -15.36 0.10
C PHE A 79 10.28 -16.56 -0.76
N PRO A 80 10.14 -16.51 -2.11
CA PRO A 80 9.70 -15.39 -2.95
C PRO A 80 8.19 -15.40 -3.30
N GLN A 81 7.37 -16.11 -2.53
CA GLN A 81 5.96 -16.32 -2.84
C GLN A 81 5.09 -15.11 -2.48
N TRP A 82 3.98 -14.99 -3.20
CA TRP A 82 2.92 -14.03 -2.90
C TRP A 82 2.10 -14.47 -1.68
N VAL A 83 1.73 -13.51 -0.85
CA VAL A 83 0.91 -13.74 0.34
C VAL A 83 -0.36 -12.88 0.28
N PRO A 84 -1.55 -13.48 0.31
CA PRO A 84 -2.81 -12.73 0.35
C PRO A 84 -2.93 -11.85 1.60
N ALA A 85 -3.48 -10.66 1.42
CA ALA A 85 -3.75 -9.69 2.49
C ALA A 85 -4.51 -10.33 3.66
N GLY A 86 -5.50 -11.18 3.37
CA GLY A 86 -6.30 -11.87 4.39
C GLY A 86 -5.47 -12.80 5.28
N LYS A 87 -4.40 -13.42 4.75
CA LYS A 87 -3.49 -14.24 5.57
C LYS A 87 -2.64 -13.35 6.49
N LEU A 88 -2.12 -12.23 5.97
CA LEU A 88 -1.33 -11.27 6.75
C LEU A 88 -2.17 -10.65 7.88
N GLN A 89 -3.40 -10.23 7.55
CA GLN A 89 -4.39 -9.70 8.49
C GLN A 89 -4.65 -10.67 9.64
N THR A 90 -4.93 -11.94 9.31
CA THR A 90 -5.18 -12.99 10.29
C THR A 90 -3.98 -13.20 11.21
N ALA A 91 -2.76 -13.25 10.65
CA ALA A 91 -1.54 -13.48 11.41
C ALA A 91 -1.25 -12.40 12.48
N ILE A 92 -1.67 -11.16 12.22
CA ILE A 92 -1.52 -10.04 13.17
C ILE A 92 -2.83 -9.67 13.88
N SER A 93 -3.90 -10.44 13.69
CA SER A 93 -5.24 -10.20 14.26
C SER A 93 -5.82 -8.81 13.92
N TYR A 94 -5.62 -8.34 12.69
CA TYR A 94 -6.14 -7.05 12.21
C TYR A 94 -7.36 -7.23 11.32
N THR A 95 -8.29 -6.28 11.40
CA THR A 95 -9.34 -6.11 10.39
C THR A 95 -8.75 -5.54 9.09
N PRO A 96 -9.46 -5.63 7.96
CA PRO A 96 -9.01 -5.02 6.70
C PRO A 96 -8.69 -3.53 6.82
N ALA A 97 -9.50 -2.76 7.56
CA ALA A 97 -9.29 -1.34 7.77
C ALA A 97 -8.03 -1.04 8.61
N GLN A 98 -7.79 -1.83 9.65
CA GLN A 98 -6.57 -1.70 10.47
C GLN A 98 -5.32 -2.06 9.66
N PHE A 99 -5.41 -3.10 8.83
CA PHE A 99 -4.33 -3.50 7.93
C PHE A 99 -4.03 -2.44 6.87
N ALA A 100 -5.06 -1.84 6.26
CA ALA A 100 -4.87 -0.70 5.35
C ALA A 100 -4.16 0.47 6.06
N GLY A 101 -4.53 0.76 7.32
CA GLY A 101 -3.83 1.74 8.16
C GLY A 101 -2.37 1.39 8.43
N LEU A 102 -2.07 0.10 8.66
CA LEU A 102 -0.71 -0.42 8.84
C LEU A 102 0.14 -0.25 7.57
N MET A 103 -0.41 -0.60 6.40
CA MET A 103 0.27 -0.43 5.12
C MET A 103 0.50 1.05 4.80
N GLY A 104 -0.47 1.92 5.11
CA GLY A 104 -0.28 3.36 5.04
C GLY A 104 0.79 3.89 6.01
N ALA A 105 0.93 3.27 7.19
CA ALA A 105 2.00 3.61 8.13
C ALA A 105 3.39 3.19 7.59
N PHE A 106 3.50 2.06 6.88
CA PHE A 106 4.71 1.72 6.14
C PHE A 106 5.02 2.75 5.04
N GLY A 107 4.02 3.12 4.24
CA GLY A 107 4.17 4.16 3.21
C GLY A 107 4.69 5.48 3.78
N ARG A 108 4.11 5.96 4.90
CA ARG A 108 4.60 7.16 5.60
C ARG A 108 6.01 6.99 6.17
N ARG A 109 6.31 5.83 6.78
CA ARG A 109 7.65 5.54 7.30
C ARG A 109 8.68 5.63 6.18
N PHE A 110 8.36 5.01 5.05
CA PHE A 110 9.19 4.94 3.86
C PHE A 110 9.41 6.31 3.20
N SER A 111 8.35 7.05 2.86
CA SER A 111 8.46 8.34 2.16
C SER A 111 9.17 9.44 2.97
N HIS A 112 9.23 9.29 4.29
CA HIS A 112 9.92 10.22 5.19
C HIS A 112 11.30 9.70 5.64
N THR A 113 11.82 8.64 5.00
CA THR A 113 13.18 8.14 5.27
C THR A 113 14.18 8.81 4.34
N GLU A 114 15.33 9.21 4.90
CA GLU A 114 16.40 9.82 4.12
C GLU A 114 16.94 8.86 3.05
N GLY A 115 17.05 9.35 1.82
CA GLY A 115 17.38 8.55 0.64
C GLY A 115 16.18 7.93 -0.05
N TYR A 116 14.95 8.26 0.36
CA TYR A 116 13.76 7.95 -0.42
C TYR A 116 13.87 8.51 -1.85
N VAL A 117 13.61 7.66 -2.82
CA VAL A 117 13.54 8.00 -4.25
C VAL A 117 12.07 7.88 -4.66
N ALA A 118 11.54 8.92 -5.32
CA ALA A 118 10.18 8.88 -5.82
C ALA A 118 9.98 7.69 -6.78
N ASN A 119 8.76 7.13 -6.80
CA ASN A 119 8.39 5.97 -7.61
C ASN A 119 9.11 4.65 -7.27
N THR A 120 9.77 4.59 -6.10
CA THR A 120 10.28 3.31 -5.58
C THR A 120 9.32 2.67 -4.58
N TRP A 121 9.33 1.33 -4.47
CA TRP A 121 8.37 0.57 -3.66
C TRP A 121 9.04 -0.30 -2.60
N LEU A 122 8.50 -0.27 -1.37
CA LEU A 122 8.95 -1.11 -0.25
C LEU A 122 8.37 -2.54 -0.30
N PHE A 123 7.16 -2.69 -0.84
CA PHE A 123 6.51 -3.98 -1.02
C PHE A 123 6.10 -4.11 -2.47
N ASP A 124 6.17 -5.33 -2.99
CA ASP A 124 5.45 -5.64 -4.21
C ASP A 124 4.01 -5.99 -3.85
N ALA A 125 3.06 -5.35 -4.52
CA ALA A 125 1.64 -5.52 -4.30
C ALA A 125 0.94 -5.72 -5.65
N GLU A 126 0.09 -6.73 -5.72
CA GLU A 126 -0.68 -7.09 -6.90
C GLU A 126 -2.14 -7.28 -6.49
N TRP A 127 -3.09 -6.79 -7.28
CA TRP A 127 -4.50 -7.00 -7.02
C TRP A 127 -4.93 -8.33 -7.64
N ASP A 128 -5.44 -9.23 -6.80
CA ASP A 128 -6.02 -10.49 -7.24
C ASP A 128 -7.50 -10.27 -7.55
N TYR A 129 -7.86 -10.28 -8.84
CA TYR A 129 -9.23 -10.07 -9.29
C TYR A 129 -10.17 -11.22 -8.95
N ASP A 130 -9.65 -12.45 -8.83
CA ASP A 130 -10.47 -13.63 -8.49
C ASP A 130 -10.86 -13.61 -7.01
N VAL A 131 -9.91 -13.22 -6.15
CA VAL A 131 -10.11 -13.16 -4.70
C VAL A 131 -10.68 -11.81 -4.25
N GLY A 132 -10.51 -10.75 -5.05
CA GLY A 132 -10.90 -9.38 -4.71
C GLY A 132 -10.05 -8.80 -3.57
N ALA A 133 -8.76 -9.12 -3.54
CA ALA A 133 -7.84 -8.68 -2.48
C ALA A 133 -6.41 -8.49 -2.99
N TYR A 134 -5.62 -7.69 -2.29
CA TYR A 134 -4.19 -7.57 -2.60
C TYR A 134 -3.40 -8.82 -2.18
N ASN A 135 -2.45 -9.21 -3.01
CA ASN A 135 -1.33 -10.08 -2.68
C ASN A 135 -0.09 -9.21 -2.44
N TYR A 136 0.75 -9.61 -1.48
CA TYR A 136 1.98 -8.90 -1.13
C TYR A 136 3.19 -9.84 -1.17
N ARG A 137 4.35 -9.27 -1.51
CA ARG A 137 5.64 -9.95 -1.51
C ARG A 137 6.76 -8.98 -1.11
N LEU A 138 7.85 -9.50 -0.54
CA LEU A 138 9.07 -8.72 -0.35
C LEU A 138 9.90 -8.69 -1.64
N PRO A 139 10.36 -7.51 -2.07
CA PRO A 139 11.46 -7.41 -3.03
C PRO A 139 12.76 -7.98 -2.45
N GLU A 140 13.67 -8.43 -3.33
CA GLU A 140 14.98 -8.97 -2.93
C GLU A 140 15.77 -7.99 -2.05
N THR A 141 15.72 -6.69 -2.37
CA THR A 141 16.42 -5.63 -1.64
C THR A 141 15.93 -5.51 -0.20
N VAL A 142 14.64 -5.68 0.03
CA VAL A 142 14.04 -5.60 1.37
C VAL A 142 14.29 -6.87 2.15
N LYS A 143 14.25 -8.04 1.51
CA LYS A 143 14.67 -9.30 2.13
C LYS A 143 16.12 -9.22 2.61
N ALA A 144 17.03 -8.78 1.75
CA ALA A 144 18.45 -8.62 2.09
C ALA A 144 18.65 -7.64 3.25
N ALA A 145 17.87 -6.55 3.29
CA ALA A 145 17.89 -5.62 4.42
C ALA A 145 17.42 -6.28 5.72
N MET A 146 16.35 -7.09 5.68
CA MET A 146 15.88 -7.82 6.86
C MET A 146 16.92 -8.82 7.38
N ASP A 147 17.59 -9.55 6.48
CA ASP A 147 18.66 -10.49 6.83
C ASP A 147 19.84 -9.77 7.51
N ALA A 148 20.26 -8.63 6.96
CA ALA A 148 21.36 -7.83 7.49
C ALA A 148 21.06 -7.29 8.91
N GLU A 149 19.80 -6.94 9.17
CA GLU A 149 19.34 -6.39 10.45
C GLU A 149 18.83 -7.47 11.43
N LYS A 150 18.89 -8.76 11.03
CA LYS A 150 18.45 -9.92 11.85
C LYS A 150 17.00 -9.78 12.33
N LEU A 151 16.14 -9.28 11.45
CA LEU A 151 14.72 -9.03 11.75
C LEU A 151 13.82 -10.25 11.50
N ALA A 152 14.33 -11.28 10.85
CA ALA A 152 13.66 -12.56 10.61
C ALA A 152 14.63 -13.72 10.84
#